data_AF-A0A7C2WUA3-F1
#
_entry.id   AF-A0A7C2WUA3-F1
#
_cell.length_a   1.000
_cell.length_b   1.000
_cell.length_c   1.000
_cell.angle_alpha   90.00
_cell.angle_beta   90.00
_cell.angle_gamma   90.00
#
_symmetry.space_group_name_H-M   'P 1'
#
loop_
_entity.id
_entity.type
_entity.pdbx_description
1 polymer ?
#
loop_
_entity_poly.entity_id
_entity_poly.type
_entity_poly.pdbx_seq_one_letter_code
_entity_poly.pdbx_strand_id
1 'polypeptide(L)'
;MAIFQSRTGKNVSLEAKQQVTDLEQQLNYQKKFQNITYKIHASQNLKQILVDMRDDIRSLFDAETMTIYVADEPTNEIYSMMLTGSELDEIRVAISTESIAGCAAAKKKTIDIADAYDDA
;
A
#
# COMPACT_ATOMS: atom_id res chain seq x y z
N MET A 1 -30.46 8.54 -53.43
CA MET A 1 -29.85 7.28 -52.95
C MET A 1 -28.49 7.61 -52.35
N ALA A 2 -28.39 7.74 -51.02
CA ALA A 2 -27.13 7.63 -50.26
C ALA A 2 -27.41 7.55 -48.73
N ILE A 3 -27.60 6.32 -48.26
CA ILE A 3 -27.05 5.68 -47.05
C ILE A 3 -26.76 6.57 -45.81
N PHE A 4 -27.69 6.53 -44.86
CA PHE A 4 -27.47 6.85 -43.45
C PHE A 4 -27.00 5.57 -42.73
N GLN A 5 -25.72 5.46 -42.36
CA GLN A 5 -25.23 4.39 -41.48
C GLN A 5 -24.42 4.93 -40.31
N SER A 6 -24.85 4.51 -39.11
CA SER A 6 -24.02 4.02 -38.00
C SER A 6 -22.93 4.95 -37.42
N ARG A 7 -23.31 5.78 -36.44
CA ARG A 7 -22.38 6.34 -35.43
C ARG A 7 -22.73 5.95 -33.98
N THR A 8 -23.91 5.41 -33.70
CA THR A 8 -24.41 5.13 -32.34
C THR A 8 -23.89 3.81 -31.73
N GLY A 9 -23.63 2.76 -32.52
CA GLY A 9 -23.21 1.45 -31.98
C GLY A 9 -21.75 1.36 -31.49
N LYS A 10 -20.88 2.28 -31.94
CA LYS A 10 -19.44 2.23 -31.63
C LYS A 10 -19.10 2.84 -30.25
N ASN A 11 -19.85 3.84 -29.80
CA ASN A 11 -19.64 4.45 -28.46
C ASN A 11 -20.17 3.56 -27.33
N VAL A 12 -21.36 2.97 -27.50
CA VAL A 12 -21.97 2.08 -26.48
C VAL A 12 -21.09 0.84 -26.21
N SER A 13 -20.42 0.31 -27.23
CA SER A 13 -19.51 -0.85 -27.07
C SER A 13 -18.15 -0.50 -26.47
N LEU A 14 -17.73 0.77 -26.51
CA LEU A 14 -16.52 1.26 -25.84
C LEU A 14 -16.81 1.52 -24.35
N GLU A 15 -17.94 2.14 -24.03
CA GLU A 15 -18.39 2.38 -22.65
C GLU A 15 -18.63 1.07 -21.88
N ALA A 16 -19.30 0.09 -22.52
CA ALA A 16 -19.51 -1.22 -21.90
C ALA A 16 -18.19 -1.99 -21.67
N LYS A 17 -17.21 -1.87 -22.59
CA LYS A 17 -15.89 -2.45 -22.40
C LYS A 17 -15.13 -1.79 -21.25
N GLN A 18 -15.17 -0.46 -21.17
CA GLN A 18 -14.53 0.28 -20.08
C GLN A 18 -15.12 -0.10 -18.72
N GLN A 19 -16.45 -0.17 -18.61
CA GLN A 19 -17.12 -0.58 -17.37
C GLN A 19 -16.74 -2.00 -16.93
N VAL A 20 -16.63 -2.94 -17.87
CA VAL A 20 -16.16 -4.30 -17.58
C VAL A 20 -14.72 -4.28 -17.07
N THR A 21 -13.83 -3.51 -17.69
CA THR A 21 -12.43 -3.38 -17.26
C THR A 21 -12.32 -2.76 -15.86
N ASP A 22 -13.08 -1.70 -15.56
CA ASP A 22 -13.06 -1.05 -14.24
C ASP A 22 -13.56 -2.01 -13.14
N LEU A 23 -14.63 -2.77 -13.44
CA LEU A 23 -15.14 -3.82 -12.54
C LEU A 23 -14.12 -4.93 -12.31
N GLU A 24 -13.43 -5.37 -13.36
CA GLU A 24 -12.35 -6.37 -13.25
C GLU A 24 -11.21 -5.87 -12.37
N GLN A 25 -10.81 -4.60 -12.52
CA GLN A 25 -9.79 -3.98 -11.67
C GLN A 25 -10.22 -3.91 -10.20
N GLN A 26 -11.45 -3.47 -9.93
CA GLN A 26 -12.01 -3.43 -8.57
C GLN A 26 -12.07 -4.82 -7.94
N LEU A 27 -12.53 -5.83 -8.67
CA LEU A 27 -12.56 -7.22 -8.21
C LEU A 27 -11.16 -7.75 -7.91
N ASN A 28 -10.18 -7.45 -8.78
CA ASN A 28 -8.79 -7.86 -8.56
C ASN A 28 -8.21 -7.20 -7.30
N TYR A 29 -8.44 -5.90 -7.10
CA TYR A 29 -8.04 -5.19 -5.90
C TYR A 29 -8.65 -5.80 -4.63
N GLN A 30 -9.96 -6.05 -4.63
CA GLN A 30 -10.65 -6.67 -3.49
C GLN A 30 -10.09 -8.06 -3.18
N LYS A 31 -9.83 -8.90 -4.20
CA LYS A 31 -9.21 -10.22 -4.01
C LYS A 31 -7.81 -10.12 -3.41
N LYS A 32 -6.97 -9.22 -3.91
CA LYS A 32 -5.62 -8.98 -3.36
C LYS A 32 -5.69 -8.54 -1.91
N PHE A 33 -6.55 -7.58 -1.60
CA PHE A 33 -6.76 -7.08 -0.24
C PHE A 33 -7.22 -8.18 0.73
N GLN A 34 -8.19 -9.00 0.32
CA GLN A 34 -8.67 -10.14 1.11
C GLN A 34 -7.56 -11.18 1.35
N ASN A 35 -6.77 -11.48 0.32
CA ASN A 35 -5.63 -12.41 0.43
C ASN A 35 -4.57 -11.90 1.41
N ILE A 36 -4.25 -10.60 1.37
CA ILE A 36 -3.36 -9.96 2.35
C ILE A 36 -3.94 -10.11 3.75
N THR A 37 -5.21 -9.75 3.95
CA THR A 37 -5.88 -9.86 5.27
C THR A 37 -5.81 -11.29 5.82
N TYR A 38 -6.07 -12.29 4.96
CA TYR A 38 -5.96 -13.70 5.33
C TYR A 38 -4.54 -14.08 5.76
N LYS A 39 -3.52 -13.67 5.01
CA LYS A 39 -2.11 -13.91 5.36
C LYS A 39 -1.72 -13.24 6.68
N ILE A 40 -2.22 -12.03 6.98
CA ILE A 40 -2.00 -11.35 8.26
C ILE A 40 -2.56 -12.22 9.39
N HIS A 41 -3.81 -12.69 9.25
CA HIS A 41 -4.44 -13.54 10.26
C HIS A 41 -3.80 -14.92 10.41
N ALA A 42 -3.22 -15.48 9.35
CA ALA A 42 -2.55 -16.78 9.37
C ALA A 42 -1.09 -16.70 9.90
N SER A 43 -0.53 -15.49 9.97
CA SER A 43 0.85 -15.28 10.42
C SER A 43 1.01 -15.66 11.89
N GLN A 44 2.09 -16.37 12.21
CA GLN A 44 2.32 -16.91 13.56
C GLN A 44 2.87 -15.89 14.53
N ASN A 45 3.53 -14.86 14.02
CA ASN A 45 4.15 -13.81 14.82
C ASN A 45 4.33 -12.53 14.00
N LEU A 46 4.59 -11.44 14.71
CA LEU A 46 4.75 -10.11 14.14
C LEU A 46 5.94 -10.01 13.16
N LYS A 47 7.04 -10.72 13.44
CA LYS A 47 8.22 -10.76 12.57
C LYS A 47 7.86 -11.27 11.17
N GLN A 48 7.03 -12.31 11.11
CA GLN A 48 6.53 -12.86 9.85
C GLN A 48 5.74 -11.80 9.06
N ILE A 49 4.92 -10.99 9.73
CA ILE A 49 4.17 -9.91 9.08
C ILE A 49 5.12 -8.85 8.53
N LEU A 50 6.10 -8.40 9.32
CA LEU A 50 7.03 -7.34 8.93
C LEU A 50 7.92 -7.73 7.74
N VAL A 51 8.30 -9.01 7.65
CA VAL A 51 9.18 -9.53 6.60
C VAL A 51 8.39 -10.05 5.41
N ASP A 52 7.53 -11.05 5.61
CA ASP A 52 6.96 -11.85 4.52
C ASP A 52 5.85 -11.09 3.80
N MET A 53 5.14 -10.21 4.51
CA MET A 53 3.96 -9.54 3.97
C MET A 53 4.24 -8.17 3.36
N ARG A 54 5.43 -7.63 3.59
CA ARG A 54 5.86 -6.33 3.07
C ARG A 54 5.66 -6.26 1.55
N ASP A 55 6.10 -7.28 0.81
CA ASP A 55 6.05 -7.26 -0.65
C ASP A 55 4.62 -7.41 -1.19
N ASP A 56 3.78 -8.21 -0.54
CA ASP A 56 2.36 -8.33 -0.88
C ASP A 56 1.64 -6.99 -0.70
N ILE A 57 1.85 -6.33 0.45
CA ILE A 57 1.22 -5.04 0.77
C ILE A 57 1.78 -3.95 -0.15
N ARG A 58 3.09 -3.90 -0.39
CA ARG A 58 3.73 -2.98 -1.34
C ARG A 58 3.09 -3.05 -2.72
N SER A 59 2.85 -4.27 -3.22
CA SER A 59 2.22 -4.48 -4.54
C SER A 59 0.76 -4.02 -4.63
N LEU A 60 0.08 -3.87 -3.49
CA LEU A 60 -1.30 -3.38 -3.44
C LEU A 60 -1.34 -1.85 -3.62
N PHE A 61 -0.35 -1.15 -3.07
CA PHE A 61 -0.25 0.31 -3.10
C PHE A 61 0.56 0.86 -4.28
N ASP A 62 1.10 -0.01 -5.14
CA ASP A 62 1.96 0.37 -6.27
C ASP A 62 3.16 1.24 -5.83
N ALA A 63 3.72 0.92 -4.66
CA ALA A 63 4.83 1.67 -4.07
C ALA A 63 6.19 1.07 -4.49
N GLU A 64 7.17 1.95 -4.72
CA GLU A 64 8.56 1.52 -4.98
C GLU A 64 9.16 0.83 -3.74
N THR A 65 9.00 1.43 -2.56
CA THR A 65 9.46 0.88 -1.29
C THR A 65 8.37 1.00 -0.22
N MET A 66 8.44 0.12 0.78
CA MET A 66 7.53 0.12 1.92
C MET A 66 8.24 -0.39 3.15
N THR A 67 7.98 0.28 4.29
CA THR A 67 8.45 -0.15 5.61
C THR A 67 7.26 -0.15 6.57
N ILE A 68 7.09 -1.26 7.27
CA ILE A 68 6.03 -1.42 8.28
C ILE A 68 6.66 -1.25 9.66
N TYR A 69 6.08 -0.38 10.47
CA TYR A 69 6.55 -0.10 11.82
C TYR A 69 5.55 -0.59 12.87
N VAL A 70 6.06 -0.95 14.04
CA VAL A 70 5.28 -1.37 15.20
C VAL A 70 5.60 -0.44 16.36
N ALA A 71 4.57 0.03 17.05
CA ALA A 71 4.74 0.86 18.24
C ALA A 71 5.20 0.02 19.44
N ASP A 72 6.26 0.49 20.08
CA ASP A 72 6.82 0.00 21.33
C ASP A 72 6.58 1.06 22.40
N GLU A 73 5.40 1.00 23.04
CA GLU A 73 4.95 2.01 24.00
C GLU A 73 5.88 2.17 25.22
N PRO A 74 6.46 1.09 25.80
CA PRO A 74 7.38 1.20 26.93
C PRO A 74 8.64 2.04 26.63
N THR A 75 9.16 1.96 25.42
CA THR A 75 10.35 2.71 24.98
C THR A 75 10.01 4.04 24.31
N ASN A 76 8.73 4.25 23.98
CA ASN A 76 8.23 5.37 23.18
C ASN A 76 8.91 5.45 21.81
N GLU A 77 9.10 4.29 21.18
CA GLU A 77 9.71 4.12 19.87
C GLU A 77 8.77 3.37 18.93
N ILE A 78 9.04 3.46 17.64
CA ILE A 78 8.54 2.53 16.64
C ILE A 78 9.72 1.73 16.09
N TYR A 79 9.52 0.43 15.89
CA TYR A 79 10.55 -0.43 15.30
C TYR A 79 10.05 -1.15 14.05
N SER A 80 10.98 -1.47 13.17
CA SER A 80 10.76 -2.30 11.99
C SER A 80 11.84 -3.37 11.92
N MET A 81 11.53 -4.48 11.25
CA MET A 81 12.47 -5.57 11.04
C MET A 81 12.59 -5.85 9.54
N MET A 82 13.82 -6.00 9.07
CA MET A 82 14.10 -6.33 7.67
C MET A 82 15.23 -7.36 7.58
N LEU A 83 15.17 -8.20 6.55
CA LEU A 83 16.29 -9.09 6.22
C LEU A 83 17.27 -8.39 5.30
N THR A 84 18.51 -8.25 5.76
CA THR A 84 19.64 -7.78 4.97
C THR A 84 20.57 -8.97 4.73
N GLY A 85 20.46 -9.59 3.56
CA GLY A 85 21.15 -10.85 3.28
C GLY A 85 20.60 -11.99 4.13
N SER A 86 21.38 -12.43 5.13
CA SER A 86 21.00 -13.49 6.07
C SER A 86 20.74 -12.99 7.50
N GLU A 87 20.99 -11.70 7.76
CA GLU A 87 20.83 -11.10 9.08
C GLU A 87 19.50 -10.37 9.17
N LEU A 88 18.87 -10.47 10.34
CA LEU A 88 17.65 -9.73 10.66
C LEU A 88 18.06 -8.43 11.35
N ASP A 89 17.92 -7.33 10.64
CA ASP A 89 18.18 -6.00 11.17
C ASP A 89 16.92 -5.40 11.75
N GLU A 90 17.10 -4.70 12.87
CA GLU A 90 16.04 -3.93 13.53
C GLU A 90 16.37 -2.45 13.43
N ILE A 91 15.40 -1.67 12.94
CA ILE A 91 15.50 -0.21 12.85
C ILE A 91 14.53 0.38 13.86
N ARG A 92 15.02 1.26 14.73
CA ARG A 92 14.23 1.99 15.73
C ARG A 92 14.19 3.47 15.43
N VAL A 93 13.02 4.07 15.64
CA VAL A 93 12.78 5.50 15.44
C VAL A 93 11.96 6.01 16.62
N ALA A 94 12.37 7.11 17.24
CA ALA A 94 11.63 7.72 18.33
C ALA A 94 10.25 8.22 17.86
N ILE A 95 9.23 8.11 18.72
CA ILE A 95 7.92 8.75 18.50
C ILE A 95 8.07 10.24 18.81
N SER A 96 8.53 11.00 17.82
CA SER A 96 8.79 12.44 17.89
C SER A 96 8.49 13.13 16.56
N THR A 97 8.54 14.46 16.51
CA THR A 97 8.35 15.21 15.25
C THR A 97 9.60 15.31 14.39
N GLU A 98 10.69 14.62 14.76
CA GLU A 98 12.00 14.75 14.10
C GLU A 98 12.14 13.87 12.85
N SER A 99 11.26 12.89 12.67
CA SER A 99 11.21 12.03 11.48
C SER A 99 9.79 11.91 10.94
N ILE A 100 9.63 11.57 9.65
CA ILE A 100 8.30 11.40 9.04
C ILE A 100 7.53 10.27 9.75
N ALA A 101 8.16 9.11 9.95
CA ALA A 101 7.54 7.96 10.61
C ALA A 101 7.21 8.25 12.08
N GLY A 102 8.14 8.86 12.82
CA GLY A 102 7.92 9.28 14.20
C GLY A 102 6.80 10.32 14.32
N CYS A 103 6.73 11.27 13.39
CA CYS A 103 5.72 12.33 13.38
C CYS A 103 4.32 11.76 13.10
N ALA A 104 4.22 10.82 12.15
CA ALA A 104 2.99 10.10 11.86
C ALA A 104 2.51 9.31 13.07
N ALA A 105 3.42 8.59 13.75
CA ALA A 105 3.13 7.85 14.98
C ALA A 105 2.68 8.76 16.13
N ALA A 106 3.38 9.89 16.33
CA ALA A 106 3.09 10.84 17.39
C ALA A 106 1.73 11.54 17.19
N LYS A 107 1.41 11.94 15.96
CA LYS A 107 0.16 12.66 15.64
C LYS A 107 -1.03 11.74 15.38
N LYS A 108 -0.81 10.43 15.18
CA LYS A 108 -1.83 9.43 14.82
C LYS A 108 -2.67 9.87 13.61
N LYS A 109 -2.01 10.48 12.62
CA LYS A 109 -2.62 10.99 11.39
C LYS A 109 -1.78 10.57 10.20
N THR A 110 -2.44 10.36 9.06
CA THR A 110 -1.77 10.18 7.78
C THR A 110 -1.01 11.45 7.42
N ILE A 111 0.22 11.29 6.96
CA ILE A 111 1.05 12.36 6.42
C ILE A 111 1.25 12.04 4.94
N ASP A 112 0.88 12.99 4.09
CA ASP A 112 1.08 12.93 2.65
C ASP A 112 2.05 14.05 2.26
N ILE A 113 3.10 13.72 1.50
CA ILE A 113 4.20 14.61 1.16
C ILE A 113 4.38 14.54 -0.35
N ALA A 114 4.06 15.62 -1.04
CA ALA A 114 4.17 15.68 -2.50
C ALA A 114 5.63 15.69 -2.98
N ASP A 115 6.51 16.38 -2.25
CA ASP A 115 7.95 16.39 -2.47
C ASP A 115 8.68 16.40 -1.11
N ALA A 116 9.51 15.39 -0.88
CA ALA A 116 10.20 15.18 0.40
C ALA A 116 11.41 16.10 0.60
N TYR A 117 11.84 16.79 -0.45
CA TYR A 117 12.99 17.71 -0.44
C TYR A 117 12.58 19.16 -0.68
N ASP A 118 11.28 19.46 -0.61
CA ASP A 118 10.79 20.84 -0.73
C ASP A 118 11.08 21.62 0.56
N ASP A 119 12.12 22.46 0.49
CA ASP A 119 12.61 23.31 1.58
C ASP A 119 11.97 24.72 1.58
N ALA A 120 10.94 24.96 0.75
CA ALA A 120 10.36 26.30 0.50
C ALA A 120 9.66 26.97 1.69
#